data_AF-A0A2V8E173-F1
#
_entry.id   AF-A0A2V8E173-F1
#
_cell.length_a   1.000
_cell.length_b   1.000
_cell.length_c   1.000
_cell.angle_alpha   90.00
_cell.angle_beta   90.00
_cell.angle_gamma   90.00
#
_symmetry.space_group_name_H-M   'P 1'
#
loop_
_entity.id
_entity.type
_entity.pdbx_description
1 polymer ?
#
loop_
_entity_poly.entity_id
_entity_poly.type
_entity_poly.pdbx_seq_one_letter_code
_entity_poly.pdbx_strand_id
1 'polypeptide(L)' 'MAVHRRGFTGGAVIGCAGPWRTSGCWWESAGSSSRYWNRDEWDVALSDGTVYRLFRDCSTDTWFIDAIVD' A
#
# COMPACT_ATOMS: atom_id res chain seq x y z
N MET A 1 24.66 -9.54 -2.75
CA MET A 1 23.66 -10.62 -2.90
C MET A 1 22.40 -10.02 -3.50
N ALA A 2 22.09 -10.32 -4.76
CA ALA A 2 20.89 -9.81 -5.41
C ALA A 2 19.72 -10.72 -5.05
N VAL A 3 18.83 -10.22 -4.20
CA VAL A 3 17.54 -10.88 -3.94
C VAL A 3 16.72 -10.74 -5.22
N HIS A 4 16.64 -11.82 -6.00
CA HIS A 4 15.72 -11.93 -7.12
C HIS A 4 14.31 -12.10 -6.55
N ARG A 5 13.65 -11.00 -6.20
CA ARG A 5 12.21 -11.00 -5.98
C ARG A 5 11.61 -11.19 -7.36
N ARG A 6 10.99 -12.34 -7.63
CA ARG A 6 10.13 -12.47 -8.81
C ARG A 6 9.10 -11.35 -8.66
N GLY A 7 9.27 -10.29 -9.43
CA GLY A 7 8.37 -9.14 -9.40
C GLY A 7 6.95 -9.65 -9.66
N PHE A 8 5.99 -8.97 -9.04
CA PHE A 8 4.61 -9.04 -9.48
C PHE A 8 4.58 -8.83 -11.01
N THR A 9 3.60 -9.42 -11.70
CA THR A 9 3.45 -9.28 -13.15
C THR A 9 3.17 -7.82 -13.50
N GLY A 10 4.23 -7.05 -13.72
CA GLY A 10 4.18 -5.75 -14.41
C GLY A 10 5.53 -5.08 -14.70
N GLY A 11 6.64 -5.78 -14.42
CA GLY A 11 7.97 -5.32 -14.78
C GLY A 11 8.59 -4.40 -13.73
N ALA A 12 9.44 -3.48 -14.17
CA ALA A 12 10.21 -2.62 -13.27
C ALA A 12 9.36 -1.46 -12.74
N VAL A 13 9.62 -1.02 -11.50
CA VAL A 13 9.06 0.23 -10.98
C VAL A 13 9.68 1.41 -11.74
N ILE A 14 8.85 2.23 -12.37
CA ILE A 14 9.29 3.42 -13.12
C ILE A 14 8.93 4.73 -12.42
N GLY A 15 8.02 4.69 -11.43
CA GLY A 15 7.63 5.86 -10.67
C GLY A 15 6.89 5.50 -9.39
N CYS A 16 6.90 6.43 -8.44
CA CYS A 16 6.10 6.33 -7.22
C CYS A 16 5.64 7.71 -6.77
N ALA A 17 4.45 7.76 -6.16
CA ALA A 17 3.91 8.94 -5.52
C ALA A 17 3.43 8.58 -4.10
N GLY A 18 3.69 9.43 -3.12
CA GLY A 18 3.45 9.19 -1.70
C GLY A 18 4.74 9.26 -0.84
N PRO A 19 4.71 8.84 0.43
CA PRO A 19 3.52 8.34 1.13
C PRO A 19 2.47 9.41 1.39
N TRP A 20 1.21 9.05 1.20
CA TRP A 20 0.10 9.77 1.82
C TRP A 20 -0.33 9.06 3.09
N ARG A 21 -0.29 9.79 4.21
CA ARG A 21 -0.72 9.29 5.52
C ARG A 21 -2.23 9.38 5.62
N THR A 22 -2.89 8.25 5.86
CA THR A 22 -4.33 8.16 6.09
C THR A 22 -4.59 7.40 7.40
N SER A 23 -5.65 7.78 8.12
CA SER A 23 -6.06 7.07 9.33
C SER A 23 -7.56 7.19 9.54
N GLY A 24 -8.14 6.22 10.26
CA GLY A 24 -9.58 6.20 10.47
C GLY A 24 -9.99 5.39 11.69
N CYS A 25 -11.26 5.52 12.05
CA CYS A 25 -11.89 4.82 13.18
C CYS A 25 -11.25 5.13 14.53
N TRP A 26 -10.46 6.22 14.63
CA TRP A 26 -9.85 6.68 15.89
C TRP A 26 -10.87 7.29 16.86
N TRP A 27 -12.02 7.72 16.34
CA TRP A 27 -13.12 8.31 17.12
C TRP A 27 -14.10 7.26 17.64
N GLU A 28 -13.96 5.99 17.24
CA GLU A 28 -14.90 4.96 17.64
C GLU A 28 -14.61 4.48 19.06
N SER A 29 -15.67 4.32 19.85
CA SER A 29 -15.57 3.82 21.23
C SER A 29 -15.03 2.39 21.26
N ALA A 30 -14.26 2.07 22.30
CA ALA A 30 -13.84 0.71 22.60
C ALA A 30 -15.07 -0.21 22.68
N GLY A 31 -15.21 -1.11 21.70
CA GLY A 31 -16.39 -1.99 21.54
C GLY A 31 -17.11 -1.87 20.20
N SER A 32 -16.78 -0.87 19.38
CA SER A 32 -17.21 -0.85 17.98
C SER A 32 -16.50 -1.95 17.18
N SER A 33 -17.20 -2.52 16.20
CA SER A 33 -16.66 -3.56 15.31
C SER A 33 -15.64 -3.03 14.30
N SER A 34 -15.60 -1.70 14.11
CA SER A 34 -14.68 -1.06 13.17
C SER A 34 -13.33 -0.81 13.86
N ARG A 35 -12.27 -1.25 13.18
CA ARG A 35 -10.91 -1.30 13.72
C ARG A 35 -10.21 0.00 13.38
N TYR A 36 -9.64 0.66 14.38
CA TYR A 36 -8.66 1.73 14.17
C TYR A 36 -7.61 1.31 13.15
N TRP A 37 -7.31 2.18 12.20
CA TRP A 37 -6.29 1.95 11.19
C TRP A 37 -5.47 3.22 10.93
N ASN A 38 -4.20 3.02 10.60
CA ASN A 38 -3.24 4.06 10.24
C ASN A 38 -2.33 3.49 9.15
N ARG A 39 -2.32 4.13 7.99
CA ARG A 39 -1.67 3.64 6.77
C ARG A 39 -0.83 4.74 6.13
N ASP A 40 0.28 4.32 5.55
CA ASP A 40 0.98 5.09 4.52
C ASP A 40 0.63 4.48 3.16
N GLU A 41 0.19 5.28 2.20
CA GLU A 41 -0.26 4.83 0.89
C GLU A 41 0.64 5.36 -0.23
N TRP A 42 0.82 4.55 -1.28
CA TRP A 42 1.58 4.89 -2.48
C TRP A 42 0.87 4.42 -3.74
N ASP A 43 1.03 5.22 -4.79
CA ASP A 43 0.81 4.77 -6.16
C ASP A 43 2.16 4.43 -6.78
N VAL A 44 2.29 3.21 -7.31
CA VAL A 44 3.52 2.69 -7.91
C VAL A 44 3.27 2.34 -9.36
N ALA A 45 3.88 3.10 -10.27
CA ALA A 45 3.79 2.89 -11.70
C ALA A 45 4.84 1.86 -12.15
N LEU A 46 4.40 0.89 -12.94
CA LEU A 46 5.24 -0.14 -13.52
C LEU A 46 5.49 0.08 -15.01
N SER A 47 6.55 -0.53 -15.53
CA SER A 47 7.00 -0.38 -16.91
C SER A 47 6.02 -0.90 -17.96
N ASP A 48 5.08 -1.77 -17.58
CA ASP A 48 4.06 -2.31 -18.48
C ASP A 48 2.82 -1.41 -18.62
N GLY A 49 2.73 -0.33 -17.84
CA GLY A 49 1.60 0.59 -17.82
C GLY A 49 0.69 0.43 -16.60
N THR A 50 0.78 -0.69 -15.88
CA THR A 50 -0.02 -0.92 -14.67
C THR A 50 0.43 -0.01 -13.52
N VAL A 51 -0.53 0.47 -12.73
CA VAL A 51 -0.30 1.18 -11.47
C VAL A 51 -0.89 0.38 -10.32
N TYR A 52 -0.07 0.09 -9.31
CA TYR A 52 -0.54 -0.50 -8.05
C TYR A 52 -0.73 0.57 -6.99
N ARG A 53 -1.84 0.50 -6.27
CA ARG A 53 -1.96 1.16 -4.97
C ARG A 53 -1.47 0.22 -3.88
N LEU A 54 -0.40 0.61 -3.21
CA LEU A 54 0.13 -0.08 -2.05
C LEU A 54 -0.23 0.70 -0.80
N PHE A 55 -0.42 -0.01 0.31
CA PHE A 55 -0.37 0.63 1.60
C PHE A 55 0.44 -0.19 2.59
N ARG A 56 1.09 0.52 3.52
CA ARG A 56 1.75 -0.04 4.69
C ARG A 56 0.88 0.26 5.90
N ASP A 57 0.48 -0.77 6.62
CA ASP A 57 -0.13 -0.60 7.93
C ASP A 57 0.95 -0.15 8.92
N CYS A 58 0.82 1.07 9.45
CA CYS A 58 1.82 1.68 10.33
C CYS A 58 1.91 1.02 11.71
N SER A 59 0.89 0.26 12.12
CA SER A 59 0.86 -0.42 13.42
C SER A 59 1.56 -1.78 13.37
N THR A 60 1.47 -2.47 12.24
CA THR A 60 1.99 -3.84 12.06
C THR A 60 3.20 -3.90 11.13
N ASP A 61 3.60 -2.78 10.52
CA ASP A 61 4.67 -2.70 9.52
C ASP A 61 4.47 -3.65 8.32
N THR A 62 3.21 -3.97 8.01
CA THR A 62 2.86 -4.94 6.97
C THR A 62 2.39 -4.22 5.71
N TRP A 63 2.80 -4.73 4.55
CA TRP A 63 2.50 -4.16 3.24
C TRP A 63 1.38 -4.92 2.53
N PHE A 64 0.49 -4.18 1.88
CA PHE A 64 -0.68 -4.71 1.18
C PHE A 64 -0.87 -4.01 -0.17
N ILE A 65 -1.54 -4.69 -1.10
CA ILE A 65 -2.06 -4.11 -2.34
C ILE A 65 -3.53 -3.77 -2.10
N ASP A 66 -3.90 -2.50 -2.31
CA ASP A 66 -5.27 -2.02 -2.20
C ASP A 66 -6.01 -2.11 -3.55
N ALA A 67 -5.31 -1.77 -4.63
CA ALA A 67 -5.88 -1.71 -5.97
C ALA A 67 -4.84 -1.95 -7.07
N ILE A 68 -5.34 -2.38 -8.22
CA ILE A 68 -4.61 -2.54 -9.48
C ILE A 68 -5.35 -1.72 -10.53
N VAL A 69 -4.63 -0.89 -11.28
CA VAL A 69 -5.15 -0.07 -12.39
C VAL A 69 -4.32 -0.38 -13.63
N ASP A 70 -4.97 -0.74 -14.73
CA ASP A 70 -4.37 -1.06 -16.04
C ASP A 70 -5.14 -0.34 -17.16
#